data_AF-A0A9P7V5P2-F1
#
_entry.id   AF-A0A9P7V5P2-F1
#
_cell.length_a   1.000
_cell.length_b   1.000
_cell.length_c   1.000
_cell.angle_alpha   90.00
_cell.angle_beta   90.00
_cell.angle_gamma   90.00
#
_symmetry.space_group_name_H-M   'P 1'
#
loop_
_entity.id
_entity.type
_entity.pdbx_description
1 polymer ?
#
loop_
_entity_poly.entity_id
_entity_poly.type
_entity_poly.pdbx_seq_one_letter_code
_entity_poly.pdbx_strand_id
1 'polypeptide(L)'
;MVLVIRGRKLRLLLFGAVISVAVLVLTKSYSPSVYQRIDPFNSDPKDATDPNNAKVDGKPIVVGTVDKKASHKFWELVFTNIARNQIKVDDPNEAIRYLPREKHMEGLSKEALLSKAEILPETIKEFKTKHTNYVNSLPEKLDASLYVPGTTGIVMVGGGRFSWLSYLSLVSLRGAGSNLPVEIVMPTLMDFENERDFCASTLPALNAKCVVLPDSLGATVMTRYKFHNYQFKTLAVLVSSFQNVLLLDSDNVMVQSPDAFMNSKMFHENGLITWPDYWQRTISPTFYDIAGIKVNERKRVRYNRFPLQVESDKDNLSEEEAKTANFHELEGSIPNLSTESGQLAVNKVTHGRTLLLSLYYNVYGPKLYYKMLSLGEQGEGDKDTFLAAAVRLGEPFYQIKSYIRTWGYADVDGKFQGVAMAQKDPMKDFELHHEKIVKPLSKGELSGKLIDDQISYLKDIGKEVFGEHSQSPIWTVHCNYPKLDPLDYILKPSIYDAKENRLKYRLYGTLKYTALNRAGQEVEVDFELEQWKNMEKIICKNKISFIHLSKFKGNLCEFVKNQVEWLSKNPIMSN
;
A
#
# COMPACT_ATOMS: atom_id res chain seq x y z
N MET A 1 44.89 11.18 64.25
CA MET A 1 43.79 10.54 63.50
C MET A 1 43.06 11.66 62.75
N VAL A 2 42.98 11.54 61.42
CA VAL A 2 42.28 12.40 60.45
C VAL A 2 42.87 13.80 60.18
N LEU A 3 43.79 13.81 59.21
CA LEU A 3 44.03 14.91 58.27
C LEU A 3 42.91 14.94 57.21
N VAL A 4 42.76 16.08 56.54
CA VAL A 4 42.02 16.32 55.27
C VAL A 4 40.53 16.68 55.39
N ILE A 5 40.22 17.92 55.82
CA ILE A 5 39.04 18.67 55.34
C ILE A 5 39.39 20.16 55.16
N ARG A 6 40.05 20.49 54.05
CA ARG A 6 40.07 21.86 53.48
C ARG A 6 40.42 21.75 51.99
N GLY A 7 39.47 21.23 51.20
CA GLY A 7 39.70 21.00 49.76
C GLY A 7 38.49 20.53 48.94
N ARG A 8 37.24 20.80 49.37
CA ARG A 8 36.04 20.35 48.63
C ARG A 8 34.95 21.39 48.38
N LYS A 9 35.11 22.66 48.77
CA LYS A 9 34.13 23.73 48.45
C LYS A 9 34.51 24.64 47.27
N LEU A 10 35.71 24.50 46.69
CA LEU A 10 36.14 25.34 45.56
C LEU A 10 36.14 24.63 44.18
N ARG A 11 35.90 23.31 44.12
CA ARG A 11 35.77 22.56 42.84
C ARG A 11 34.34 22.42 42.30
N LEU A 12 33.32 22.76 43.09
CA LEU A 12 31.92 22.72 42.64
C LEU A 12 31.45 24.03 41.97
N LEU A 13 32.11 25.16 42.23
CA LEU A 13 31.78 26.44 41.59
C LEU A 13 32.43 26.62 40.21
N LEU A 14 33.56 25.96 39.95
CA LEU A 14 34.23 25.99 38.63
C LEU A 14 33.63 25.01 37.61
N PHE A 15 32.99 23.92 38.04
CA PHE A 15 32.26 23.02 37.12
C PHE A 15 30.88 23.56 36.72
N GLY A 16 30.22 24.33 37.59
CA GLY A 16 28.95 24.99 37.26
C GLY A 16 29.08 26.12 36.23
N ALA A 17 30.19 26.85 36.22
CA ALA A 17 30.41 27.95 35.28
C ALA A 17 30.77 27.48 33.86
N VAL A 18 31.50 26.36 33.72
CA VAL A 18 31.89 25.82 32.40
C VAL A 18 30.69 25.14 31.70
N ILE A 19 29.77 24.53 32.46
CA ILE A 19 28.55 23.94 31.89
C ILE A 19 27.55 25.02 31.47
N SER A 20 27.42 26.12 32.22
CA SER A 20 26.53 27.22 31.83
C SER A 20 27.01 27.99 30.59
N VAL A 21 28.32 28.13 30.37
CA VAL A 21 28.87 28.76 29.15
C VAL A 21 28.81 27.82 27.94
N ALA A 22 28.98 26.50 28.12
CA ALA A 22 28.78 25.53 27.03
C ALA A 22 27.32 25.45 26.56
N VAL A 23 26.35 25.57 27.49
CA VAL A 23 24.91 25.60 27.17
C VAL A 23 24.51 26.93 26.50
N LEU A 24 25.14 28.05 26.85
CA LEU A 24 24.87 29.36 26.22
C LEU A 24 25.54 29.55 24.85
N VAL A 25 26.61 28.81 24.52
CA VAL A 25 27.23 28.81 23.18
C VAL A 25 26.54 27.81 22.24
N LEU A 26 25.92 26.73 22.77
CA LEU A 26 25.15 25.78 21.96
C LEU A 26 23.68 26.18 21.71
N THR A 27 23.17 27.23 22.37
CA THR A 27 21.78 27.71 22.21
C THR A 27 21.63 28.94 21.31
N LYS A 28 22.69 29.39 20.62
CA LYS A 28 22.66 30.61 19.78
C LYS A 28 22.84 30.38 18.28
N SER A 29 22.56 29.17 17.77
CA SER A 29 22.59 28.88 16.33
C SER A 29 21.47 27.95 15.87
N TYR A 30 20.24 28.19 16.33
CA TYR A 30 19.05 27.70 15.64
C TYR A 30 18.03 28.84 15.62
N SER A 31 17.96 29.54 14.50
CA SER A 31 16.86 30.44 14.19
C SER A 31 15.65 29.59 13.80
N PRO A 32 14.54 29.59 14.55
CA PRO A 32 13.32 28.94 14.14
C PRO A 32 12.57 29.91 13.22
N SER A 33 12.80 29.83 11.92
CA SER A 33 12.06 30.66 10.96
C SER A 33 11.52 29.84 9.79
N VAL A 34 10.20 29.70 9.83
CA VAL A 34 9.26 29.47 8.72
C VAL A 34 9.25 28.06 8.10
N TYR A 35 8.75 27.08 8.86
CA TYR A 35 7.94 26.01 8.26
C TYR A 35 6.47 26.35 8.50
N GLN A 36 5.78 26.78 7.45
CA GLN A 36 4.33 26.96 7.47
C GLN A 36 3.66 25.62 7.83
N ARG A 37 2.69 25.70 8.74
CA ARG A 37 1.78 24.60 9.09
C ARG A 37 0.99 24.21 7.83
N ILE A 38 1.26 23.02 7.31
CA ILE A 38 0.34 22.34 6.39
C ILE A 38 0.30 20.88 6.84
N ASP A 39 -0.89 20.39 7.17
CA ASP A 39 -1.18 18.98 7.42
C ASP A 39 -1.25 18.28 6.05
N PRO A 40 -0.28 17.42 5.67
CA PRO A 40 -0.25 16.81 4.34
C PRO A 40 -1.31 15.72 4.15
N PHE A 41 -2.10 15.39 5.18
CA PHE A 41 -3.12 14.34 5.12
C PHE A 41 -4.56 14.88 5.20
N ASN A 42 -4.73 16.21 5.17
CA ASN A 42 -6.04 16.85 5.09
C ASN A 42 -6.01 18.02 4.10
N SER A 43 -5.95 17.72 2.80
CA SER A 43 -6.19 18.72 1.75
C SER A 43 -7.13 18.15 0.69
N ASP A 44 -8.25 18.85 0.50
CA ASP A 44 -9.15 18.72 -0.64
C ASP A 44 -8.34 18.73 -1.96
N PRO A 45 -8.68 17.96 -3.00
CA PRO A 45 -7.85 17.78 -4.21
C PRO A 45 -7.58 19.04 -5.05
N LYS A 46 -8.03 20.22 -4.62
CA LYS A 46 -8.01 21.47 -5.40
C LYS A 46 -6.84 22.41 -5.08
N ASP A 47 -6.07 22.18 -4.02
CA ASP A 47 -5.02 23.12 -3.56
C ASP A 47 -3.56 22.67 -3.77
N ALA A 48 -3.31 21.83 -4.78
CA ALA A 48 -1.94 21.55 -5.23
C ALA A 48 -1.32 22.77 -5.93
N THR A 49 -0.69 23.66 -5.17
CA THR A 49 0.03 24.83 -5.69
C THR A 49 1.32 24.43 -6.43
N ASP A 50 1.60 25.17 -7.50
CA ASP A 50 2.67 25.00 -8.50
C ASP A 50 4.09 25.03 -7.89
N PRO A 51 4.95 24.01 -8.15
CA PRO A 51 6.32 23.96 -7.65
C PRO A 51 7.32 24.95 -8.30
N ASN A 52 6.91 25.80 -9.26
CA ASN A 52 7.84 26.60 -10.07
C ASN A 52 8.37 27.90 -9.45
N ASN A 53 8.10 28.25 -8.19
CA ASN A 53 8.43 29.60 -7.66
C ASN A 53 9.25 29.64 -6.35
N ALA A 54 10.32 28.87 -6.25
CA ALA A 54 11.32 29.05 -5.18
C ALA A 54 12.71 29.37 -5.77
N LYS A 55 13.04 30.67 -5.87
CA LYS A 55 14.44 31.11 -6.02
C LYS A 55 15.15 30.94 -4.68
N VAL A 56 16.28 30.23 -4.68
CA VAL A 56 17.14 30.03 -3.51
C VAL A 56 18.44 30.80 -3.73
N ASP A 57 18.57 31.96 -3.07
CA ASP A 57 19.86 32.65 -2.90
C ASP A 57 20.48 32.25 -1.56
N GLY A 58 21.54 31.44 -1.62
CA GLY A 58 22.32 31.06 -0.44
C GLY A 58 23.66 30.44 -0.84
N LYS A 59 24.77 31.07 -0.43
CA LYS A 59 26.13 30.57 -0.66
C LYS A 59 26.35 29.21 0.03
N PRO A 60 27.14 28.30 -0.55
CA PRO A 60 27.32 26.96 -0.01
C PRO A 60 28.15 26.99 1.28
N ILE A 61 27.60 26.43 2.36
CA ILE A 61 28.35 26.11 3.58
C ILE A 61 29.09 24.79 3.30
N VAL A 62 30.42 24.83 3.31
CA VAL A 62 31.27 23.64 3.16
C VAL A 62 31.25 22.88 4.50
N VAL A 63 30.48 21.79 4.54
CA VAL A 63 30.54 20.80 5.62
C VAL A 63 31.52 19.71 5.18
N GLY A 64 32.46 19.36 6.06
CA GLY A 64 33.51 18.38 5.79
C GLY A 64 32.99 17.04 5.25
N THR A 65 33.81 16.37 4.45
CA THR A 65 33.50 15.10 3.77
C THR A 65 33.35 13.96 4.77
N VAL A 66 32.16 13.83 5.36
CA VAL A 66 31.71 12.58 5.98
C VAL A 66 31.47 11.60 4.83
N ASP A 67 32.13 10.44 4.87
CA ASP A 67 31.93 9.41 3.83
C ASP A 67 30.45 8.99 3.85
N LYS A 68 29.73 9.30 2.78
CA LYS A 68 28.28 9.03 2.69
C LYS A 68 28.04 7.53 2.72
N LYS A 69 27.04 7.08 3.50
CA LYS A 69 26.57 5.68 3.51
C LYS A 69 26.32 5.21 2.07
N ALA A 70 26.65 3.95 1.77
CA ALA A 70 26.43 3.37 0.44
C ALA A 70 24.97 3.53 -0.02
N SER A 71 24.01 3.31 0.89
CA SER A 71 22.58 3.51 0.63
C SER A 71 22.24 4.95 0.23
N HIS A 72 22.85 5.96 0.85
CA HIS A 72 22.64 7.37 0.47
C HIS A 72 23.18 7.67 -0.92
N LYS A 73 24.36 7.14 -1.28
CA LYS A 73 24.93 7.25 -2.64
C LYS A 73 23.99 6.61 -3.67
N PHE A 74 23.43 5.45 -3.35
CA PHE A 74 22.43 4.77 -4.20
C PHE A 74 21.16 5.61 -4.39
N TRP A 75 20.57 6.12 -3.30
CA TRP A 75 19.35 6.94 -3.39
C TRP A 75 19.58 8.25 -4.14
N GLU A 76 20.73 8.91 -3.95
CA GLU A 76 21.11 10.09 -4.73
C GLU A 76 21.14 9.79 -6.23
N LEU A 77 21.67 8.63 -6.64
CA LEU A 77 21.68 8.21 -8.04
C LEU A 77 20.26 7.94 -8.56
N VAL A 78 19.46 7.15 -7.85
CA VAL A 78 18.07 6.83 -8.22
C VAL A 78 17.27 8.10 -8.43
N PHE A 79 17.26 9.00 -7.44
CA PHE A 79 16.49 10.23 -7.52
C PHE A 79 17.05 11.19 -8.57
N THR A 80 18.36 11.25 -8.77
CA THR A 80 18.94 12.00 -9.89
C THR A 80 18.44 11.47 -11.24
N ASN A 81 18.33 10.16 -11.42
CA ASN A 81 17.80 9.56 -12.65
C ASN A 81 16.29 9.79 -12.81
N ILE A 82 15.53 9.77 -11.71
CA ILE A 82 14.11 10.18 -11.72
C ILE A 82 14.00 11.63 -12.20
N ALA A 83 14.72 12.58 -11.60
CA ALA A 83 14.69 14.01 -12.01
C ALA A 83 15.09 14.22 -13.48
N ARG A 84 16.16 13.56 -13.94
CA ARG A 84 16.61 13.67 -15.35
C ARG A 84 15.55 13.19 -16.33
N ASN A 85 14.71 12.26 -15.89
CA ASN A 85 13.62 11.69 -16.67
C ASN A 85 12.25 12.26 -16.30
N GLN A 86 12.20 13.46 -15.72
CA GLN A 86 10.93 14.17 -15.54
C GLN A 86 10.22 14.35 -16.88
N ILE A 87 8.92 14.03 -16.90
CA ILE A 87 8.02 14.26 -18.03
C ILE A 87 7.72 15.75 -18.09
N LYS A 88 8.20 16.42 -19.14
CA LYS A 88 7.97 17.86 -19.35
C LYS A 88 6.75 18.07 -20.24
N VAL A 89 5.73 18.69 -19.67
CA VAL A 89 4.48 19.06 -20.33
C VAL A 89 4.14 20.50 -19.95
N ASP A 90 3.50 21.23 -20.86
CA ASP A 90 3.18 22.66 -20.68
C ASP A 90 2.26 22.87 -19.47
N ASP A 91 1.19 22.07 -19.38
CA ASP A 91 0.33 21.99 -18.19
C ASP A 91 0.08 20.51 -17.82
N PRO A 92 0.60 20.02 -16.68
CA PRO A 92 0.33 18.68 -16.21
C PRO A 92 -1.16 18.35 -16.02
N ASN A 93 -2.02 19.33 -15.77
CA ASN A 93 -3.47 19.10 -15.62
C ASN A 93 -4.14 18.78 -16.97
N GLU A 94 -3.62 19.36 -18.04
CA GLU A 94 -4.14 19.22 -19.41
C GLU A 94 -3.39 18.14 -20.22
N ALA A 95 -2.29 17.59 -19.69
CA ALA A 95 -1.49 16.57 -20.36
C ALA A 95 -2.28 15.28 -20.66
N ILE A 96 -3.23 14.92 -19.78
CA ILE A 96 -4.16 13.80 -19.93
C ILE A 96 -5.53 14.31 -19.52
N ARG A 97 -6.47 14.47 -20.45
CA ARG A 97 -7.79 15.05 -20.17
C ARG A 97 -8.86 13.98 -20.18
N TYR A 98 -9.58 13.83 -19.07
CA TYR A 98 -10.76 12.97 -19.06
C TYR A 98 -11.86 13.58 -19.91
N LEU A 99 -12.42 12.76 -20.79
CA LEU A 99 -13.55 13.14 -21.61
C LEU A 99 -14.85 13.01 -20.78
N PRO A 100 -15.88 13.83 -21.07
CA PRO A 100 -17.20 13.69 -20.45
C PRO A 100 -17.75 12.28 -20.60
N ARG A 101 -18.48 11.79 -19.59
CA ARG A 101 -18.98 10.40 -19.55
C ARG A 101 -19.90 10.07 -20.73
N GLU A 102 -20.58 11.07 -21.29
CA GLU A 102 -21.46 10.92 -22.45
C GLU A 102 -20.69 10.55 -23.74
N LYS A 103 -19.37 10.76 -23.76
CA LYS A 103 -18.47 10.37 -24.86
C LYS A 103 -17.84 8.99 -24.65
N HIS A 104 -17.98 8.40 -23.47
CA HIS A 104 -17.37 7.09 -23.18
C HIS A 104 -18.15 6.02 -23.93
N MET A 105 -17.43 5.16 -24.65
CA MET A 105 -18.01 3.93 -25.18
C MET A 105 -18.09 2.89 -24.05
N GLU A 106 -19.10 2.04 -24.12
CA GLU A 106 -19.26 0.95 -23.15
C GLU A 106 -18.22 -0.15 -23.33
N GLY A 107 -17.93 -0.87 -22.25
CA GLY A 107 -17.02 -2.02 -22.25
C GLY A 107 -15.56 -1.65 -22.03
N LEU A 108 -14.67 -2.60 -22.37
CA LEU A 108 -13.22 -2.52 -22.15
C LEU A 108 -12.43 -2.89 -23.41
N SER A 109 -13.00 -2.66 -24.59
CA SER A 109 -12.24 -2.74 -25.83
C SER A 109 -11.19 -1.64 -25.91
N LYS A 110 -10.28 -1.73 -26.87
CA LYS A 110 -9.27 -0.71 -27.12
C LYS A 110 -9.92 0.66 -27.32
N GLU A 111 -10.92 0.74 -28.19
CA GLU A 111 -11.66 1.95 -28.51
C GLU A 111 -12.41 2.48 -27.29
N ALA A 112 -13.02 1.60 -26.49
CA ALA A 112 -13.70 2.00 -25.27
C ALA A 112 -12.76 2.62 -24.24
N LEU A 113 -11.57 2.05 -24.04
CA LEU A 113 -10.55 2.63 -23.16
C LEU A 113 -10.03 3.97 -23.69
N LEU A 114 -9.74 4.06 -25.00
CA LEU A 114 -9.28 5.31 -25.63
C LEU A 114 -10.33 6.42 -25.61
N SER A 115 -11.63 6.08 -25.54
CA SER A 115 -12.73 7.05 -25.45
C SER A 115 -12.81 7.78 -24.11
N LYS A 116 -12.10 7.33 -23.07
CA LYS A 116 -12.19 7.89 -21.70
C LYS A 116 -11.29 9.10 -21.48
N ALA A 117 -10.15 9.16 -22.18
CA ALA A 117 -9.18 10.24 -21.99
C ALA A 117 -8.44 10.58 -23.29
N GLU A 118 -8.20 11.86 -23.48
CA GLU A 118 -7.36 12.39 -24.56
C GLU A 118 -5.95 12.65 -24.05
N ILE A 119 -4.94 12.23 -24.82
CA ILE A 119 -3.52 12.46 -24.56
C ILE A 119 -2.91 13.02 -25.85
N LEU A 120 -2.27 14.19 -25.75
CA LEU A 120 -1.69 14.85 -26.91
C LEU A 120 -0.50 14.07 -27.49
N PRO A 121 -0.32 14.02 -28.83
CA PRO A 121 0.78 13.26 -29.45
C PRO A 121 2.19 13.63 -28.96
N GLU A 122 2.45 14.91 -28.72
CA GLU A 122 3.70 15.43 -28.16
C GLU A 122 3.92 14.94 -26.72
N THR A 123 2.85 14.88 -25.92
CA THR A 123 2.87 14.30 -24.58
C THR A 123 3.23 12.82 -24.64
N ILE A 124 2.59 12.05 -25.54
CA ILE A 124 2.91 10.62 -25.74
C ILE A 124 4.39 10.45 -26.11
N LYS A 125 4.91 11.28 -27.01
CA LYS A 125 6.33 11.25 -27.44
C LYS A 125 7.28 11.55 -26.28
N GLU A 126 6.97 12.53 -25.45
CA GLU A 126 7.75 12.86 -24.25
C GLU A 126 7.73 11.68 -23.27
N PHE A 127 6.55 11.15 -22.93
CA PHE A 127 6.41 9.98 -22.07
C PHE A 127 7.25 8.81 -22.56
N LYS A 128 7.14 8.46 -23.85
CA LYS A 128 7.88 7.35 -24.45
C LYS A 128 9.39 7.54 -24.34
N THR A 129 9.87 8.76 -24.61
CA THR A 129 11.30 9.10 -24.51
C THR A 129 11.79 8.99 -23.07
N LYS A 130 11.10 9.62 -22.12
CA LYS A 130 11.49 9.64 -20.70
C LYS A 130 11.38 8.27 -20.05
N HIS A 131 10.31 7.54 -20.34
CA HIS A 131 10.11 6.17 -19.89
C HIS A 131 11.24 5.25 -20.37
N THR A 132 11.53 5.26 -21.67
CA THR A 132 12.61 4.44 -22.26
C THR A 132 13.96 4.77 -21.62
N ASN A 133 14.28 6.05 -21.47
CA ASN A 133 15.52 6.50 -20.85
C ASN A 133 15.61 6.06 -19.38
N TYR A 134 14.52 6.17 -18.62
CA TYR A 134 14.50 5.75 -17.22
C TYR A 134 14.67 4.23 -17.09
N VAL A 135 13.93 3.43 -17.86
CA VAL A 135 14.03 1.96 -17.88
C VAL A 135 15.46 1.52 -18.22
N ASN A 136 16.10 2.16 -19.19
CA ASN A 136 17.49 1.88 -19.57
C ASN A 136 18.51 2.32 -18.50
N SER A 137 18.13 3.24 -17.61
CA SER A 137 18.97 3.70 -16.50
C SER A 137 18.81 2.90 -15.20
N LEU A 138 17.86 1.95 -15.16
CA LEU A 138 17.63 1.12 -13.99
C LEU A 138 18.86 0.23 -13.72
N PRO A 139 19.31 0.10 -12.47
CA PRO A 139 20.35 -0.86 -12.12
C PRO A 139 19.87 -2.29 -12.36
N GLU A 140 20.78 -3.22 -12.65
CA GLU A 140 20.42 -4.64 -12.83
C GLU A 140 19.82 -5.25 -11.55
N LYS A 141 20.29 -4.82 -10.38
CA LYS A 141 19.84 -5.26 -9.07
C LYS A 141 19.85 -4.12 -8.07
N LEU A 142 19.04 -4.22 -7.02
CA LEU A 142 19.14 -3.30 -5.89
C LEU A 142 20.49 -3.46 -5.18
N ASP A 143 21.01 -2.34 -4.68
CA ASP A 143 22.24 -2.33 -3.90
C ASP A 143 22.08 -3.17 -2.63
N ALA A 144 23.08 -4.01 -2.33
CA ALA A 144 23.05 -4.91 -1.19
C ALA A 144 23.01 -4.17 0.16
N SER A 145 23.31 -2.88 0.20
CA SER A 145 23.18 -2.06 1.41
C SER A 145 21.73 -1.69 1.75
N LEU A 146 20.75 -2.01 0.90
CA LEU A 146 19.34 -1.67 1.10
C LEU A 146 18.51 -2.72 1.82
N TYR A 147 19.05 -3.92 2.06
CA TYR A 147 18.36 -4.99 2.76
C TYR A 147 19.37 -6.01 3.30
N VAL A 148 18.93 -6.82 4.27
CA VAL A 148 19.69 -7.94 4.79
C VAL A 148 19.28 -9.20 4.03
N PRO A 149 20.21 -9.90 3.34
CA PRO A 149 19.88 -11.10 2.58
C PRO A 149 19.16 -12.17 3.41
N GLY A 150 18.17 -12.83 2.81
CA GLY A 150 17.40 -13.92 3.42
C GLY A 150 16.39 -13.50 4.50
N THR A 151 16.32 -12.21 4.84
CA THR A 151 15.36 -11.73 5.86
C THR A 151 13.96 -11.55 5.30
N THR A 152 12.97 -11.82 6.14
CA THR A 152 11.55 -11.71 5.83
C THR A 152 10.88 -10.86 6.89
N GLY A 153 10.04 -9.92 6.49
CA GLY A 153 9.30 -9.08 7.42
C GLY A 153 8.15 -8.32 6.79
N ILE A 154 7.44 -7.60 7.64
CA ILE A 154 6.25 -6.83 7.28
C ILE A 154 6.58 -5.35 7.37
N VAL A 155 6.05 -4.56 6.45
CA VAL A 155 6.25 -3.12 6.39
C VAL A 155 4.91 -2.42 6.42
N MET A 156 4.79 -1.40 7.26
CA MET A 156 3.64 -0.51 7.37
C MET A 156 4.11 0.95 7.37
N VAL A 157 3.21 1.90 7.10
CA VAL A 157 3.51 3.34 7.18
C VAL A 157 2.85 3.95 8.41
N GLY A 158 3.65 4.61 9.24
CA GLY A 158 3.20 5.32 10.44
C GLY A 158 3.12 6.84 10.25
N GLY A 159 3.12 7.56 11.36
CA GLY A 159 3.03 9.03 11.43
C GLY A 159 1.60 9.53 11.65
N GLY A 160 1.44 10.51 12.53
CA GLY A 160 0.16 11.12 12.86
C GLY A 160 -0.91 10.09 13.25
N ARG A 161 -2.01 10.01 12.49
CA ARG A 161 -3.08 9.03 12.73
C ARG A 161 -2.71 7.61 12.34
N PHE A 162 -1.77 7.44 11.41
CA PHE A 162 -1.42 6.12 10.87
C PHE A 162 -0.60 5.27 11.83
N SER A 163 0.04 5.88 12.83
CA SER A 163 0.69 5.13 13.92
C SER A 163 -0.33 4.42 14.82
N TRP A 164 -1.48 5.04 15.09
CA TRP A 164 -2.59 4.37 15.78
C TRP A 164 -3.09 3.17 14.97
N LEU A 165 -3.39 3.39 13.68
CA LEU A 165 -3.92 2.35 12.80
C LEU A 165 -2.91 1.19 12.62
N SER A 166 -1.65 1.50 12.34
CA SER A 166 -0.58 0.51 12.20
C SER A 166 -0.36 -0.28 13.49
N TYR A 167 -0.46 0.36 14.66
CA TYR A 167 -0.36 -0.34 15.92
C TYR A 167 -1.55 -1.27 16.18
N LEU A 168 -2.77 -0.85 15.86
CA LEU A 168 -3.94 -1.71 15.95
C LEU A 168 -3.82 -2.91 15.00
N SER A 169 -3.41 -2.69 13.75
CA SER A 169 -3.13 -3.77 12.78
C SER A 169 -2.04 -4.71 13.28
N LEU A 170 -0.95 -4.19 13.87
CA LEU A 170 0.12 -4.99 14.48
C LEU A 170 -0.40 -5.86 15.64
N VAL A 171 -1.29 -5.34 16.49
CA VAL A 171 -1.91 -6.12 17.57
C VAL A 171 -2.75 -7.26 16.99
N SER A 172 -3.55 -7.01 15.96
CA SER A 172 -4.31 -8.06 15.27
C SER A 172 -3.39 -9.09 14.60
N LEU A 173 -2.31 -8.67 13.96
CA LEU A 173 -1.29 -9.53 13.36
C LEU A 173 -0.66 -10.48 14.40
N ARG A 174 -0.34 -9.98 15.59
CA ARG A 174 0.18 -10.80 16.70
C ARG A 174 -0.91 -11.72 17.25
N GLY A 175 -2.16 -11.27 17.32
CA GLY A 175 -3.32 -12.09 17.66
C GLY A 175 -3.54 -13.26 16.68
N ALA A 176 -3.27 -13.04 15.39
CA ALA A 176 -3.33 -14.06 14.35
C ALA A 176 -2.15 -15.06 14.39
N GLY A 177 -1.19 -14.88 15.31
CA GLY A 177 -0.08 -15.81 15.54
C GLY A 177 1.19 -15.55 14.72
N SER A 178 1.31 -14.38 14.08
CA SER A 178 2.52 -14.02 13.33
C SER A 178 3.68 -13.62 14.24
N ASN A 179 4.86 -14.16 13.96
CA ASN A 179 6.12 -13.79 14.63
C ASN A 179 7.07 -12.97 13.74
N LEU A 180 6.68 -12.71 12.48
CA LEU A 180 7.50 -11.93 11.57
C LEU A 180 7.82 -10.53 12.13
N PRO A 181 9.07 -10.06 11.98
CA PRO A 181 9.45 -8.71 12.40
C PRO A 181 8.71 -7.66 11.55
N VAL A 182 8.34 -6.55 12.18
CA VAL A 182 7.60 -5.46 11.53
C VAL A 182 8.41 -4.17 11.57
N GLU A 183 8.50 -3.49 10.42
CA GLU A 183 9.06 -2.15 10.33
C GLU A 183 7.96 -1.13 10.00
N ILE A 184 7.74 -0.18 10.91
CA ILE A 184 6.83 0.95 10.69
C ILE A 184 7.65 2.13 10.19
N VAL A 185 7.42 2.52 8.95
CA VAL A 185 8.15 3.60 8.29
C VAL A 185 7.56 4.94 8.69
N MET A 186 8.38 5.79 9.30
CA MET A 186 8.05 7.15 9.71
C MET A 186 8.40 8.13 8.57
N PRO A 187 7.41 8.76 7.92
CA PRO A 187 7.64 9.59 6.73
C PRO A 187 8.53 10.81 6.97
N THR A 188 8.42 11.43 8.14
CA THR A 188 9.20 12.62 8.51
C THR A 188 9.94 12.44 9.84
N LEU A 189 10.98 13.27 10.06
CA LEU A 189 11.64 13.36 11.37
C LEU A 189 10.65 13.80 12.45
N MET A 190 9.75 14.73 12.13
CA MET A 190 8.73 15.21 13.05
C MET A 190 7.78 14.08 13.50
N ASP A 191 7.35 13.21 12.57
CA ASP A 191 6.54 12.03 12.92
C ASP A 191 7.25 11.15 13.94
N PHE A 192 8.54 10.88 13.71
CA PHE A 192 9.37 10.09 14.63
C PHE A 192 9.56 10.79 15.99
N GLU A 193 9.86 12.09 16.00
CA GLU A 193 10.10 12.85 17.23
C GLU A 193 8.85 12.96 18.12
N ASN A 194 7.70 13.10 17.48
CA ASN A 194 6.40 13.12 18.11
C ASN A 194 6.06 11.76 18.77
N GLU A 195 6.66 10.66 18.30
CA GLU A 195 6.30 9.30 18.72
C GLU A 195 7.52 8.49 19.22
N ARG A 196 8.47 9.15 19.88
CA ARG A 196 9.69 8.51 20.39
C ARG A 196 9.41 7.33 21.32
N ASP A 197 8.48 7.46 22.27
CA ASP A 197 8.15 6.37 23.20
C ASP A 197 7.51 5.18 22.48
N PHE A 198 6.66 5.46 21.47
CA PHE A 198 6.06 4.46 20.62
C PHE A 198 7.15 3.66 19.88
N CYS A 199 8.11 4.34 19.26
CA CYS A 199 9.22 3.71 18.53
C CYS A 199 10.22 3.00 19.45
N ALA A 200 10.55 3.57 20.61
CA ALA A 200 11.63 3.09 21.48
C ALA A 200 11.19 2.01 22.49
N SER A 201 9.91 2.00 22.87
CA SER A 201 9.41 1.12 23.94
C SER A 201 8.21 0.27 23.51
N THR A 202 7.21 0.87 22.87
CA THR A 202 5.96 0.16 22.52
C THR A 202 6.17 -0.88 21.42
N LEU A 203 6.79 -0.50 20.30
CA LEU A 203 6.99 -1.40 19.17
C LEU A 203 7.96 -2.57 19.45
N PRO A 204 9.10 -2.37 20.13
CA PRO A 204 10.03 -3.47 20.41
C PRO A 204 9.40 -4.63 21.19
N ALA A 205 8.43 -4.34 22.07
CA ALA A 205 7.68 -5.36 22.81
C ALA A 205 6.85 -6.30 21.91
N LEU A 206 6.60 -5.91 20.65
CA LEU A 206 5.86 -6.69 19.66
C LEU A 206 6.74 -7.11 18.47
N ASN A 207 8.05 -7.23 18.65
CA ASN A 207 9.00 -7.54 17.56
C ASN A 207 8.83 -6.57 16.36
N ALA A 208 8.70 -5.29 16.68
CA ALA A 208 8.55 -4.22 15.70
C ALA A 208 9.50 -3.06 16.01
N LYS A 209 9.82 -2.25 15.01
CA LYS A 209 10.62 -1.03 15.17
C LYS A 209 10.23 0.03 14.15
N CYS A 210 10.62 1.28 14.43
CA CYS A 210 10.48 2.36 13.45
C CYS A 210 11.66 2.37 12.46
N VAL A 211 11.38 2.73 11.21
CA VAL A 211 12.37 3.09 10.19
C VAL A 211 12.11 4.53 9.78
N VAL A 212 13.09 5.40 9.96
CA VAL A 212 12.95 6.84 9.66
C VAL A 212 13.31 7.06 8.20
N LEU A 213 12.33 7.46 7.38
CA LEU A 213 12.50 7.62 5.94
C LEU A 213 13.60 8.65 5.60
N PRO A 214 13.65 9.85 6.25
CA PRO A 214 14.73 10.81 6.02
C PRO A 214 16.13 10.28 6.29
N ASP A 215 16.31 9.47 7.34
CA ASP A 215 17.60 8.88 7.69
C ASP A 215 18.03 7.81 6.67
N SER A 216 17.07 7.13 6.06
CA SER A 216 17.28 6.07 5.10
C SER A 216 17.65 6.61 3.71
N LEU A 217 16.96 7.67 3.25
CA LEU A 217 17.19 8.30 1.95
C LEU A 217 18.37 9.29 1.97
N GLY A 218 18.63 9.93 3.12
CA GLY A 218 19.69 10.91 3.30
C GLY A 218 19.27 12.34 2.94
N ALA A 219 19.97 13.31 3.53
CA ALA A 219 19.61 14.73 3.46
C ALA A 219 19.54 15.29 2.03
N THR A 220 20.42 14.83 1.13
CA THR A 220 20.43 15.28 -0.28
C THR A 220 19.11 15.01 -0.98
N VAL A 221 18.56 13.81 -0.80
CA VAL A 221 17.28 13.41 -1.40
C VAL A 221 16.14 14.18 -0.74
N MET A 222 16.12 14.18 0.60
CA MET A 222 15.05 14.81 1.38
C MET A 222 14.94 16.33 1.18
N THR A 223 16.04 17.00 0.83
CA THR A 223 16.03 18.46 0.54
C THR A 223 15.47 18.75 -0.86
N ARG A 224 15.62 17.82 -1.81
CA ARG A 224 15.23 18.01 -3.21
C ARG A 224 13.83 17.47 -3.52
N TYR A 225 13.37 16.48 -2.77
CA TYR A 225 12.10 15.80 -3.01
C TYR A 225 11.17 15.95 -1.83
N LYS A 226 9.94 16.37 -2.13
CA LYS A 226 8.81 16.29 -1.21
C LYS A 226 7.93 15.12 -1.63
N PHE A 227 7.79 14.16 -0.73
CA PHE A 227 6.98 12.98 -0.96
C PHE A 227 5.56 13.21 -0.46
N HIS A 228 4.58 12.66 -1.19
CA HIS A 228 3.17 12.80 -0.84
C HIS A 228 2.42 11.47 -1.01
N ASN A 229 1.46 11.23 -0.13
CA ASN A 229 0.43 10.18 -0.23
C ASN A 229 0.97 8.80 -0.65
N TYR A 230 0.51 8.26 -1.77
CA TYR A 230 0.79 6.90 -2.21
C TYR A 230 2.27 6.61 -2.50
N GLN A 231 3.11 7.62 -2.67
CA GLN A 231 4.55 7.46 -2.86
C GLN A 231 5.22 6.76 -1.66
N PHE A 232 4.65 6.92 -0.46
CA PHE A 232 5.19 6.31 0.75
C PHE A 232 5.12 4.78 0.75
N LYS A 233 4.19 4.15 0.02
CA LYS A 233 4.07 2.69 -0.01
C LYS A 233 5.29 2.02 -0.65
N THR A 234 5.62 2.40 -1.89
CA THR A 234 6.80 1.88 -2.58
C THR A 234 8.09 2.26 -1.85
N LEU A 235 8.17 3.50 -1.32
CA LEU A 235 9.33 3.93 -0.54
C LEU A 235 9.51 3.10 0.73
N ALA A 236 8.43 2.79 1.45
CA ALA A 236 8.49 2.00 2.66
C ALA A 236 9.07 0.60 2.40
N VAL A 237 8.61 -0.07 1.34
CA VAL A 237 9.19 -1.35 0.90
C VAL A 237 10.69 -1.19 0.59
N LEU A 238 11.04 -0.17 -0.19
CA LEU A 238 12.40 0.06 -0.66
C LEU A 238 13.38 0.34 0.50
N VAL A 239 12.99 1.14 1.49
CA VAL A 239 13.87 1.51 2.63
C VAL A 239 13.85 0.52 3.79
N SER A 240 12.90 -0.42 3.81
CA SER A 240 12.87 -1.49 4.82
C SER A 240 14.12 -2.36 4.77
N SER A 241 14.52 -2.97 5.88
CA SER A 241 15.71 -3.82 5.91
C SER A 241 15.49 -5.24 5.37
N PHE A 242 14.25 -5.62 5.03
CA PHE A 242 13.93 -7.00 4.66
C PHE A 242 14.22 -7.32 3.19
N GLN A 243 14.64 -8.55 2.89
CA GLN A 243 14.69 -9.02 1.50
C GLN A 243 13.29 -9.36 0.98
N ASN A 244 12.52 -10.13 1.76
CA ASN A 244 11.15 -10.51 1.48
C ASN A 244 10.22 -9.62 2.30
N VAL A 245 9.40 -8.81 1.63
CA VAL A 245 8.57 -7.79 2.26
C VAL A 245 7.11 -8.12 2.03
N LEU A 246 6.30 -8.16 3.09
CA LEU A 246 4.85 -7.99 2.99
C LEU A 246 4.52 -6.55 3.38
N LEU A 247 4.13 -5.73 2.40
CA LEU A 247 3.57 -4.41 2.66
C LEU A 247 2.12 -4.58 3.11
N LEU A 248 1.74 -3.87 4.18
CA LEU A 248 0.37 -3.75 4.64
C LEU A 248 0.06 -2.27 4.89
N ASP A 249 -1.08 -1.81 4.37
CA ASP A 249 -1.65 -0.54 4.77
C ASP A 249 -2.04 -0.60 6.25
N SER A 250 -2.02 0.56 6.90
CA SER A 250 -2.30 0.68 8.34
C SER A 250 -3.71 0.21 8.74
N ASP A 251 -4.64 0.17 7.79
CA ASP A 251 -6.03 -0.29 7.95
C ASP A 251 -6.30 -1.66 7.32
N ASN A 252 -5.26 -2.40 6.91
CA ASN A 252 -5.37 -3.82 6.60
C ASN A 252 -5.19 -4.65 7.87
N VAL A 253 -6.24 -5.35 8.28
CA VAL A 253 -6.25 -6.22 9.46
C VAL A 253 -5.97 -7.65 9.04
N MET A 254 -4.89 -8.24 9.54
CA MET A 254 -4.59 -9.65 9.35
C MET A 254 -5.49 -10.49 10.25
N VAL A 255 -6.22 -11.44 9.67
CA VAL A 255 -7.03 -12.43 10.41
C VAL A 255 -6.40 -13.83 10.39
N GLN A 256 -5.37 -14.03 9.57
CA GLN A 256 -4.53 -15.22 9.55
C GLN A 256 -3.04 -14.85 9.55
N SER A 257 -2.20 -15.74 10.07
CA SER A 257 -0.74 -15.53 10.06
C SER A 257 -0.17 -15.59 8.63
N PRO A 258 0.64 -14.61 8.21
CA PRO A 258 1.31 -14.63 6.91
C PRO A 258 2.60 -15.46 6.91
N ASP A 259 3.05 -15.96 8.07
CA ASP A 259 4.39 -16.54 8.25
C ASP A 259 4.65 -17.74 7.33
N ALA A 260 3.67 -18.63 7.16
CA ALA A 260 3.78 -19.78 6.27
C ALA A 260 3.81 -19.36 4.79
N PHE A 261 2.97 -18.39 4.42
CA PHE A 261 2.90 -17.84 3.07
C PHE A 261 4.22 -17.19 2.64
N MET A 262 4.82 -16.38 3.51
CA MET A 262 6.07 -15.66 3.20
C MET A 262 7.30 -16.57 3.05
N ASN A 263 7.19 -17.84 3.48
CA ASN A 263 8.21 -18.88 3.29
C ASN A 263 7.79 -19.93 2.23
N SER A 264 6.66 -19.71 1.55
CA SER A 264 6.13 -20.67 0.60
C SER A 264 6.93 -20.68 -0.71
N LYS A 265 6.97 -21.85 -1.35
CA LYS A 265 7.56 -22.01 -2.69
C LYS A 265 6.91 -21.06 -3.71
N MET A 266 5.58 -20.91 -3.64
CA MET A 266 4.81 -20.01 -4.52
C MET A 266 5.32 -18.57 -4.43
N PHE A 267 5.56 -18.05 -3.22
CA PHE A 267 6.10 -16.70 -3.05
C PHE A 267 7.51 -16.58 -3.62
N HIS A 268 8.39 -17.55 -3.34
CA HIS A 268 9.78 -17.50 -3.80
C HIS A 268 9.94 -17.66 -5.32
N GLU A 269 9.08 -18.44 -5.98
CA GLU A 269 9.11 -18.63 -7.44
C GLU A 269 8.54 -17.43 -8.20
N ASN A 270 7.49 -16.78 -7.66
CA ASN A 270 6.86 -15.64 -8.33
C ASN A 270 7.50 -14.31 -7.95
N GLY A 271 8.01 -14.15 -6.73
CA GLY A 271 8.70 -12.96 -6.24
C GLY A 271 7.84 -11.70 -6.05
N LEU A 272 6.69 -11.58 -6.71
CA LEU A 272 5.67 -10.54 -6.51
C LEU A 272 4.27 -11.15 -6.41
N ILE A 273 3.58 -10.90 -5.30
CA ILE A 273 2.21 -11.37 -5.04
C ILE A 273 1.33 -10.16 -4.77
N THR A 274 0.21 -10.07 -5.48
CA THR A 274 -0.73 -8.95 -5.41
C THR A 274 -2.16 -9.43 -5.24
N TRP A 275 -2.97 -8.67 -4.51
CA TRP A 275 -4.40 -8.96 -4.36
C TRP A 275 -5.23 -8.12 -5.35
N PRO A 276 -6.37 -8.64 -5.83
CA PRO A 276 -7.24 -7.85 -6.71
C PRO A 276 -8.01 -6.79 -5.93
N ASP A 277 -8.35 -5.72 -6.63
CA ASP A 277 -9.38 -4.73 -6.29
C ASP A 277 -10.72 -5.20 -6.89
N TYR A 278 -11.84 -4.52 -6.58
CA TYR A 278 -13.16 -4.86 -7.11
C TYR A 278 -13.25 -4.68 -8.63
N TRP A 279 -12.40 -3.82 -9.19
CA TRP A 279 -12.56 -3.31 -10.54
C TRP A 279 -11.83 -4.15 -11.58
N GLN A 280 -12.41 -4.19 -12.77
CA GLN A 280 -11.65 -4.55 -13.96
C GLN A 280 -10.62 -3.47 -14.27
N ARG A 281 -9.56 -3.87 -14.97
CA ARG A 281 -8.43 -3.02 -15.29
C ARG A 281 -8.80 -2.06 -16.42
N THR A 282 -8.38 -0.81 -16.28
CA THR A 282 -8.68 0.29 -17.21
C THR A 282 -7.43 1.02 -17.68
N ILE A 283 -6.28 0.34 -17.70
CA ILE A 283 -5.04 0.95 -18.20
C ILE A 283 -5.23 1.34 -19.67
N SER A 284 -4.89 2.59 -20.00
CA SER A 284 -4.96 3.09 -21.38
C SER A 284 -4.10 2.26 -22.33
N PRO A 285 -4.59 1.87 -23.53
CA PRO A 285 -3.76 1.27 -24.58
C PRO A 285 -2.49 2.09 -24.88
N THR A 286 -2.58 3.43 -24.79
CA THR A 286 -1.44 4.35 -24.95
C THR A 286 -0.30 4.08 -23.97
N PHE A 287 -0.59 3.58 -22.76
CA PHE A 287 0.45 3.19 -21.81
C PHE A 287 1.34 2.08 -22.36
N TYR A 288 0.76 1.10 -23.06
CA TYR A 288 1.50 -0.02 -23.61
C TYR A 288 2.47 0.45 -24.71
N ASP A 289 2.06 1.40 -25.54
CA ASP A 289 2.91 2.05 -26.55
C ASP A 289 4.06 2.85 -25.93
N ILE A 290 3.78 3.59 -24.86
CA ILE A 290 4.78 4.35 -24.08
C ILE A 290 5.77 3.41 -23.42
N ALA A 291 5.27 2.34 -22.82
CA ALA A 291 6.08 1.35 -22.13
C ALA A 291 6.86 0.48 -23.12
N GLY A 292 6.47 0.40 -24.39
CA GLY A 292 7.07 -0.52 -25.36
C GLY A 292 6.65 -1.98 -25.12
N ILE A 293 5.45 -2.19 -24.56
CA ILE A 293 4.84 -3.50 -24.40
C ILE A 293 4.03 -3.78 -25.66
N LYS A 294 4.36 -4.86 -26.38
CA LYS A 294 3.61 -5.27 -27.58
C LYS A 294 2.37 -6.05 -27.15
N VAL A 295 1.20 -5.61 -27.62
CA VAL A 295 -0.07 -6.32 -27.44
C VAL A 295 -0.51 -6.88 -28.79
N ASN A 296 -0.83 -8.18 -28.86
CA ASN A 296 -1.43 -8.76 -30.07
C ASN A 296 -2.94 -8.57 -30.02
N GLU A 297 -3.44 -7.59 -30.77
CA GLU A 297 -4.87 -7.23 -30.85
C GLU A 297 -5.75 -8.29 -31.53
N ARG A 298 -5.14 -9.30 -32.14
CA ARG A 298 -5.83 -10.40 -32.84
C ARG A 298 -5.77 -11.73 -32.09
N LYS A 299 -5.23 -11.72 -30.86
CA LYS A 299 -5.06 -12.94 -30.07
C LYS A 299 -5.48 -12.77 -28.61
N ARG A 300 -6.64 -13.34 -28.27
CA ARG A 300 -7.12 -13.49 -26.89
C ARG A 300 -6.47 -14.71 -26.25
N VAL A 301 -5.82 -14.53 -25.10
CA VAL A 301 -5.08 -15.61 -24.43
C VAL A 301 -5.62 -15.95 -23.05
N ARG A 302 -6.65 -15.24 -22.60
CA ARG A 302 -7.27 -15.42 -21.29
C ARG A 302 -8.73 -14.96 -21.30
N TYR A 303 -9.48 -15.43 -20.32
CA TYR A 303 -10.74 -14.84 -19.90
C TYR A 303 -10.54 -14.24 -18.52
N ASN A 304 -10.70 -12.92 -18.40
CA ASN A 304 -10.41 -12.14 -17.21
C ASN A 304 -8.95 -12.36 -16.73
N ARG A 305 -8.76 -13.32 -15.84
CA ARG A 305 -7.49 -13.68 -15.18
C ARG A 305 -7.07 -15.13 -15.39
N PHE A 306 -7.90 -15.92 -16.08
CA PHE A 306 -7.70 -17.35 -16.31
C PHE A 306 -7.24 -17.60 -17.75
N PRO A 307 -6.15 -18.36 -17.95
CA PRO A 307 -5.60 -18.61 -19.28
C PRO A 307 -6.55 -19.44 -20.14
N LEU A 308 -6.59 -19.14 -21.44
CA LEU A 308 -7.22 -19.97 -22.48
C LEU A 308 -6.18 -20.94 -23.06
N GLN A 309 -6.64 -22.08 -23.57
CA GLN A 309 -5.82 -23.02 -24.33
C GLN A 309 -5.93 -22.70 -25.82
N VAL A 310 -4.95 -21.94 -26.31
CA VAL A 310 -4.91 -21.44 -27.70
C VAL A 310 -3.57 -21.79 -28.35
N GLU A 311 -3.55 -21.88 -29.69
CA GLU A 311 -2.33 -22.14 -30.44
C GLU A 311 -1.32 -20.98 -30.29
N SER A 312 -0.03 -21.28 -30.17
CA SER A 312 1.03 -20.29 -29.94
C SER A 312 1.22 -19.32 -31.09
N ASP A 313 1.10 -19.80 -32.32
CA ASP A 313 1.56 -19.06 -33.51
C ASP A 313 0.41 -18.58 -34.41
N LYS A 314 -0.83 -18.60 -33.90
CA LYS A 314 -2.01 -18.18 -34.66
C LYS A 314 -2.84 -17.15 -33.91
N ASP A 315 -3.33 -16.19 -34.68
CA ASP A 315 -4.41 -15.30 -34.27
C ASP A 315 -5.71 -16.10 -34.08
N ASN A 316 -6.57 -15.61 -33.21
CA ASN A 316 -7.81 -16.29 -32.84
C ASN A 316 -9.03 -15.36 -32.73
N LEU A 317 -8.87 -14.11 -33.15
CA LEU A 317 -9.95 -13.15 -33.30
C LEU A 317 -10.05 -12.70 -34.76
N SER A 318 -11.26 -12.69 -35.30
CA SER A 318 -11.59 -11.93 -36.51
C SER A 318 -11.44 -10.41 -36.27
N GLU A 319 -11.49 -9.62 -37.35
CA GLU A 319 -11.42 -8.16 -37.24
C GLU A 319 -12.58 -7.58 -36.43
N GLU A 320 -13.78 -8.15 -36.53
CA GLU A 320 -14.95 -7.67 -35.79
C GLU A 320 -14.90 -8.08 -34.31
N GLU A 321 -14.42 -9.29 -34.00
CA GLU A 321 -14.21 -9.73 -32.62
C GLU A 321 -13.12 -8.90 -31.92
N ALA A 322 -12.04 -8.56 -32.64
CA ALA A 322 -10.95 -7.74 -32.10
C ALA A 322 -11.42 -6.35 -31.63
N LYS A 323 -12.39 -5.73 -32.32
CA LYS A 323 -12.95 -4.40 -31.96
C LYS A 323 -13.74 -4.40 -30.65
N THR A 324 -14.23 -5.57 -30.22
CA THR A 324 -15.09 -5.70 -29.03
C THR A 324 -14.44 -6.51 -27.91
N ALA A 325 -13.33 -7.20 -28.20
CA ALA A 325 -12.57 -7.96 -27.23
C ALA A 325 -12.07 -7.07 -26.08
N ASN A 326 -12.12 -7.60 -24.85
CA ASN A 326 -11.55 -6.91 -23.70
C ASN A 326 -10.03 -6.80 -23.88
N PHE A 327 -9.51 -5.58 -23.87
CA PHE A 327 -8.10 -5.31 -24.15
C PHE A 327 -7.15 -6.04 -23.18
N HIS A 328 -7.55 -6.18 -21.92
CA HIS A 328 -6.75 -6.81 -20.86
C HIS A 328 -6.76 -8.36 -20.91
N GLU A 329 -7.43 -8.93 -21.91
CA GLU A 329 -7.45 -10.36 -22.20
C GLU A 329 -6.60 -10.78 -23.41
N LEU A 330 -6.04 -9.79 -24.10
CA LEU A 330 -5.16 -9.97 -25.25
C LEU A 330 -3.74 -10.40 -24.85
N GLU A 331 -3.03 -11.04 -25.77
CA GLU A 331 -1.63 -11.40 -25.57
C GLU A 331 -0.77 -10.15 -25.35
N GLY A 332 0.11 -10.19 -24.34
CA GLY A 332 1.00 -9.07 -23.98
C GLY A 332 0.36 -8.00 -23.09
N SER A 333 -0.96 -7.96 -22.93
CA SER A 333 -1.61 -7.00 -22.03
C SER A 333 -1.54 -7.44 -20.55
N ILE A 334 -1.74 -6.49 -19.63
CA ILE A 334 -1.74 -6.77 -18.18
C ILE A 334 -3.10 -7.38 -17.81
N PRO A 335 -3.17 -8.54 -17.14
CA PRO A 335 -4.43 -9.25 -16.90
C PRO A 335 -5.36 -8.52 -15.93
N ASN A 336 -6.66 -8.77 -16.06
CA ASN A 336 -7.63 -8.45 -15.01
C ASN A 336 -7.34 -9.29 -13.74
N LEU A 337 -7.73 -8.87 -12.54
CA LEU A 337 -8.41 -7.62 -12.17
C LEU A 337 -7.41 -6.48 -11.94
N SER A 338 -7.90 -5.27 -11.67
CA SER A 338 -7.06 -4.21 -11.07
C SER A 338 -6.51 -4.69 -9.72
N THR A 339 -5.44 -4.06 -9.25
CA THR A 339 -4.75 -4.46 -8.01
C THR A 339 -5.27 -3.66 -6.83
N GLU A 340 -5.33 -4.24 -5.63
CA GLU A 340 -5.53 -3.48 -4.39
C GLU A 340 -4.17 -3.31 -3.68
N SER A 341 -3.63 -2.08 -3.65
CA SER A 341 -2.29 -1.80 -3.09
C SER A 341 -2.28 -1.67 -1.56
N GLY A 342 -3.42 -1.89 -0.89
CA GLY A 342 -3.48 -2.07 0.56
C GLY A 342 -2.61 -3.21 1.08
N GLN A 343 -2.26 -4.17 0.22
CA GLN A 343 -1.28 -5.20 0.53
C GLN A 343 -0.58 -5.76 -0.71
N LEU A 344 0.72 -6.03 -0.60
CA LEU A 344 1.49 -6.75 -1.61
C LEU A 344 2.69 -7.46 -0.95
N ALA A 345 3.07 -8.63 -1.48
CA ALA A 345 4.29 -9.32 -1.06
C ALA A 345 5.33 -9.26 -2.17
N VAL A 346 6.57 -8.90 -1.85
CA VAL A 346 7.62 -8.72 -2.85
C VAL A 346 8.99 -9.12 -2.33
N ASN A 347 9.77 -9.76 -3.18
CA ASN A 347 11.18 -10.06 -2.94
C ASN A 347 12.06 -9.01 -3.64
N LYS A 348 12.78 -8.21 -2.85
CA LYS A 348 13.61 -7.09 -3.34
C LYS A 348 14.79 -7.51 -4.22
N VAL A 349 15.27 -8.75 -4.09
CA VAL A 349 16.36 -9.27 -4.93
C VAL A 349 15.85 -9.49 -6.36
N THR A 350 14.69 -10.13 -6.50
CA THR A 350 14.12 -10.51 -7.81
C THR A 350 13.33 -9.37 -8.46
N HIS A 351 12.68 -8.51 -7.66
CA HIS A 351 11.76 -7.46 -8.13
C HIS A 351 12.26 -6.05 -7.82
N GLY A 352 13.56 -5.90 -7.62
CA GLY A 352 14.19 -4.63 -7.32
C GLY A 352 13.95 -3.57 -8.40
N ARG A 353 14.02 -3.96 -9.67
CA ARG A 353 13.75 -3.09 -10.82
C ARG A 353 12.27 -2.74 -10.92
N THR A 354 11.37 -3.70 -10.68
CA THR A 354 9.92 -3.44 -10.57
C THR A 354 9.63 -2.37 -9.54
N LEU A 355 10.23 -2.43 -8.34
CA LEU A 355 10.01 -1.43 -7.30
C LEU A 355 10.53 -0.04 -7.70
N LEU A 356 11.68 0.06 -8.37
CA LEU A 356 12.23 1.34 -8.85
C LEU A 356 11.40 1.94 -10.00
N LEU A 357 10.83 1.10 -10.86
CA LEU A 357 9.95 1.54 -11.95
C LEU A 357 8.56 1.94 -11.45
N SER A 358 7.99 1.17 -10.51
CA SER A 358 6.77 1.56 -9.79
C SER A 358 6.98 2.88 -9.03
N LEU A 359 8.13 3.08 -8.38
CA LEU A 359 8.45 4.35 -7.73
C LEU A 359 8.44 5.52 -8.72
N TYR A 360 9.02 5.36 -9.91
CA TYR A 360 9.00 6.39 -10.95
C TYR A 360 7.57 6.70 -11.42
N TYR A 361 6.73 5.68 -11.59
CA TYR A 361 5.30 5.89 -11.90
C TYR A 361 4.58 6.63 -10.77
N ASN A 362 4.89 6.32 -9.51
CA ASN A 362 4.29 6.98 -8.34
C ASN A 362 4.78 8.42 -8.13
N VAL A 363 6.06 8.71 -8.42
CA VAL A 363 6.61 10.07 -8.38
C VAL A 363 5.89 10.96 -9.41
N TYR A 364 5.64 10.44 -10.61
CA TYR A 364 4.90 11.12 -11.67
C TYR A 364 3.45 10.60 -11.77
N GLY A 365 2.83 10.28 -10.63
CA GLY A 365 1.50 9.65 -10.58
C GLY A 365 0.34 10.64 -10.73
N PRO A 366 0.10 11.53 -9.75
CA PRO A 366 -1.17 12.24 -9.55
C PRO A 366 -1.78 12.96 -10.76
N LYS A 367 -0.96 13.48 -11.67
CA LYS A 367 -1.44 14.20 -12.87
C LYS A 367 -1.12 13.48 -14.18
N LEU A 368 -0.40 12.36 -14.12
CA LEU A 368 0.24 11.73 -15.27
C LEU A 368 -0.02 10.22 -15.22
N TYR A 369 0.86 9.41 -14.62
CA TYR A 369 0.71 7.94 -14.67
C TYR A 369 -0.57 7.43 -14.02
N TYR A 370 -1.06 8.02 -12.92
CA TYR A 370 -2.33 7.57 -12.32
C TYR A 370 -3.50 7.77 -13.27
N LYS A 371 -3.52 8.91 -13.98
CA LYS A 371 -4.57 9.18 -14.96
C LYS A 371 -4.54 8.20 -16.13
N MET A 372 -3.34 7.83 -16.56
CA MET A 372 -3.14 6.88 -17.66
C MET A 372 -3.47 5.43 -17.27
N LEU A 373 -3.17 5.04 -16.04
CA LEU A 373 -3.38 3.68 -15.54
C LEU A 373 -4.82 3.44 -15.06
N SER A 374 -5.54 4.48 -14.64
CA SER A 374 -6.89 4.35 -14.09
C SER A 374 -8.01 4.90 -14.99
N LEU A 375 -7.70 5.83 -15.90
CA LEU A 375 -8.69 6.48 -16.79
C LEU A 375 -9.90 7.07 -16.04
N GLY A 376 -9.67 7.65 -14.86
CA GLY A 376 -10.72 8.29 -14.06
C GLY A 376 -11.67 7.33 -13.34
N GLU A 377 -11.36 6.03 -13.32
CA GLU A 377 -12.10 5.04 -12.55
C GLU A 377 -11.83 5.14 -11.04
N GLN A 378 -12.67 4.46 -10.26
CA GLN A 378 -12.55 4.44 -8.81
C GLN A 378 -11.22 3.81 -8.35
N GLY A 379 -10.67 4.37 -7.28
CA GLY A 379 -9.38 3.95 -6.73
C GLY A 379 -8.17 4.41 -7.54
N GLU A 380 -8.27 5.53 -8.27
CA GLU A 380 -7.13 6.12 -8.96
C GLU A 380 -5.95 6.40 -8.00
N GLY A 381 -4.78 5.84 -8.32
CA GLY A 381 -3.61 5.89 -7.44
C GLY A 381 -2.50 4.93 -7.85
N ASP A 382 -1.75 4.47 -6.86
CA ASP A 382 -0.57 3.60 -7.04
C ASP A 382 -0.88 2.16 -7.42
N LYS A 383 -2.15 1.76 -7.34
CA LYS A 383 -2.59 0.38 -7.33
C LYS A 383 -2.06 -0.46 -8.49
N ASP A 384 -2.14 0.06 -9.71
CA ASP A 384 -1.74 -0.66 -10.92
C ASP A 384 -0.28 -0.41 -11.33
N THR A 385 0.48 0.40 -10.57
CA THR A 385 1.87 0.71 -10.90
C THR A 385 2.81 -0.49 -10.76
N PHE A 386 2.55 -1.39 -9.80
CA PHE A 386 3.40 -2.55 -9.53
C PHE A 386 3.35 -3.58 -10.67
N LEU A 387 2.14 -3.98 -11.09
CA LEU A 387 1.98 -4.92 -12.20
C LEU A 387 2.37 -4.30 -13.55
N ALA A 388 2.11 -3.01 -13.74
CA ALA A 388 2.58 -2.30 -14.93
C ALA A 388 4.13 -2.30 -15.04
N ALA A 389 4.83 -2.18 -13.91
CA ALA A 389 6.28 -2.28 -13.86
C ALA A 389 6.78 -3.72 -14.10
N ALA A 390 6.20 -4.71 -13.41
CA ALA A 390 6.58 -6.12 -13.56
C ALA A 390 6.40 -6.63 -15.00
N VAL A 391 5.25 -6.35 -15.61
CA VAL A 391 4.97 -6.73 -17.01
C VAL A 391 5.93 -6.03 -17.98
N ARG A 392 6.24 -4.74 -17.75
CA ARG A 392 7.24 -4.04 -18.58
C ARG A 392 8.62 -4.69 -18.50
N LEU A 393 9.01 -5.16 -17.33
CA LEU A 393 10.33 -5.73 -17.09
C LEU A 393 10.40 -7.23 -17.40
N GLY A 394 9.27 -7.87 -17.69
CA GLY A 394 9.19 -9.31 -17.90
C GLY A 394 9.42 -10.10 -16.61
N GLU A 395 9.15 -9.49 -15.45
CA GLU A 395 9.33 -10.11 -14.14
C GLU A 395 8.05 -10.89 -13.75
N PRO A 396 8.19 -12.12 -13.20
CA PRO A 396 7.05 -12.98 -12.89
C PRO A 396 6.20 -12.40 -11.75
N PHE A 397 4.93 -12.77 -11.68
CA PHE A 397 4.07 -12.40 -10.55
C PHE A 397 2.90 -13.36 -10.41
N TYR A 398 2.32 -13.41 -9.22
CA TYR A 398 1.03 -14.04 -8.98
C TYR A 398 0.03 -13.03 -8.44
N GLN A 399 -1.00 -12.73 -9.24
CA GLN A 399 -2.17 -12.02 -8.73
C GLN A 399 -3.24 -13.03 -8.31
N ILE A 400 -3.71 -12.87 -7.07
CA ILE A 400 -4.74 -13.69 -6.45
C ILE A 400 -6.00 -13.73 -7.32
N LYS A 401 -6.60 -14.91 -7.46
CA LYS A 401 -7.74 -15.12 -8.35
C LYS A 401 -9.06 -14.93 -7.64
N SER A 402 -9.16 -15.08 -6.34
CA SER A 402 -10.44 -14.95 -5.67
C SER A 402 -10.95 -13.50 -5.65
N TYR A 403 -12.25 -13.34 -5.88
CA TYR A 403 -12.94 -12.06 -5.68
C TYR A 403 -12.97 -11.69 -4.20
N ILE A 404 -13.01 -10.39 -3.95
CA ILE A 404 -13.14 -9.79 -2.63
C ILE A 404 -14.53 -10.07 -2.09
N ARG A 405 -14.63 -10.33 -0.78
CA ARG A 405 -15.92 -10.37 -0.08
C ARG A 405 -16.17 -9.04 0.63
N THR A 406 -17.25 -8.35 0.26
CA THR A 406 -17.64 -7.07 0.88
C THR A 406 -18.33 -7.31 2.23
N TRP A 407 -17.96 -6.54 3.24
CA TRP A 407 -18.64 -6.52 4.55
C TRP A 407 -19.09 -5.13 4.94
N GLY A 408 -20.18 -5.05 5.71
CA GLY A 408 -20.90 -3.81 5.95
C GLY A 408 -22.12 -3.99 6.84
N TYR A 409 -22.92 -2.93 6.92
CA TYR A 409 -24.15 -2.86 7.70
C TYR A 409 -25.30 -2.30 6.88
N ALA A 410 -26.54 -2.54 7.30
CA ALA A 410 -27.71 -1.86 6.75
C ALA A 410 -28.04 -0.62 7.60
N ASP A 411 -28.23 0.53 6.95
CA ASP A 411 -28.64 1.76 7.63
C ASP A 411 -30.13 1.77 8.01
N VAL A 412 -30.63 2.90 8.54
CA VAL A 412 -32.03 3.03 8.97
C VAL A 412 -33.05 2.82 7.84
N ASP A 413 -32.65 3.02 6.59
CA ASP A 413 -33.50 2.86 5.40
C ASP A 413 -33.36 1.44 4.81
N GLY A 414 -32.59 0.56 5.46
CA GLY A 414 -32.29 -0.79 4.98
C GLY A 414 -31.27 -0.83 3.85
N LYS A 415 -30.60 0.29 3.54
CA LYS A 415 -29.59 0.34 2.48
C LYS A 415 -28.25 -0.19 3.00
N PHE A 416 -27.64 -1.11 2.25
CA PHE A 416 -26.34 -1.67 2.59
C PHE A 416 -25.22 -0.63 2.41
N GLN A 417 -24.35 -0.56 3.41
CA GLN A 417 -23.17 0.30 3.48
C GLN A 417 -21.94 -0.59 3.65
N GLY A 418 -21.17 -0.77 2.57
CA GLY A 418 -19.91 -1.52 2.61
C GLY A 418 -18.80 -0.73 3.31
N VAL A 419 -18.10 -1.36 4.25
CA VAL A 419 -17.02 -0.74 5.06
C VAL A 419 -15.70 -1.52 5.00
N ALA A 420 -15.71 -2.73 4.43
CA ALA A 420 -14.53 -3.58 4.39
C ALA A 420 -14.44 -4.49 3.17
N MET A 421 -13.19 -4.77 2.80
CA MET A 421 -12.79 -5.67 1.72
C MET A 421 -12.09 -6.88 2.35
N ALA A 422 -12.78 -8.01 2.44
CA ALA A 422 -12.18 -9.25 2.93
C ALA A 422 -11.51 -10.00 1.78
N GLN A 423 -10.18 -10.02 1.81
CA GLN A 423 -9.32 -10.61 0.79
C GLN A 423 -8.90 -12.02 1.17
N LYS A 424 -8.71 -12.89 0.17
CA LYS A 424 -8.56 -14.33 0.37
C LYS A 424 -7.12 -14.77 0.57
N ASP A 425 -6.98 -15.97 1.15
CA ASP A 425 -5.70 -16.62 1.42
C ASP A 425 -4.92 -16.91 0.12
N PRO A 426 -3.65 -16.47 0.05
CA PRO A 426 -2.86 -16.61 -1.16
C PRO A 426 -2.40 -18.03 -1.45
N MET A 427 -2.16 -18.85 -0.42
CA MET A 427 -1.74 -20.22 -0.61
C MET A 427 -2.90 -21.08 -1.10
N LYS A 428 -4.08 -20.94 -0.48
CA LYS A 428 -5.27 -21.68 -0.86
C LYS A 428 -5.77 -21.29 -2.25
N ASP A 429 -5.74 -20.00 -2.56
CA ASP A 429 -6.07 -19.50 -3.90
C ASP A 429 -5.14 -20.09 -4.97
N PHE A 430 -3.83 -20.12 -4.72
CA PHE A 430 -2.86 -20.68 -5.64
C PHE A 430 -3.03 -22.19 -5.85
N GLU A 431 -3.25 -22.94 -4.76
CA GLU A 431 -3.55 -24.38 -4.82
C GLU A 431 -4.78 -24.63 -5.70
N LEU A 432 -5.89 -23.94 -5.43
CA LEU A 432 -7.12 -24.07 -6.20
C LEU A 432 -6.93 -23.67 -7.67
N HIS A 433 -6.18 -22.59 -7.94
CA HIS A 433 -5.87 -22.18 -9.31
C HIS A 433 -5.06 -23.25 -10.04
N HIS A 434 -4.07 -23.85 -9.38
CA HIS A 434 -3.30 -24.91 -9.98
C HIS A 434 -4.17 -26.15 -10.26
N GLU A 435 -4.97 -26.59 -9.30
CA GLU A 435 -5.78 -27.80 -9.41
C GLU A 435 -6.94 -27.67 -10.39
N LYS A 436 -7.64 -26.54 -10.38
CA LYS A 436 -8.89 -26.32 -11.14
C LYS A 436 -8.67 -25.69 -12.50
N ILE A 437 -7.54 -25.02 -12.73
CA ILE A 437 -7.26 -24.32 -13.98
C ILE A 437 -5.99 -24.88 -14.65
N VAL A 438 -4.84 -24.74 -14.00
CA VAL A 438 -3.54 -25.05 -14.64
C VAL A 438 -3.42 -26.53 -15.02
N LYS A 439 -3.78 -27.44 -14.09
CA LYS A 439 -3.67 -28.88 -14.30
C LYS A 439 -4.59 -29.39 -15.44
N PRO A 440 -5.89 -29.04 -15.50
CA PRO A 440 -6.74 -29.36 -16.66
C PRO A 440 -6.17 -28.86 -17.99
N LEU A 441 -5.70 -27.60 -18.03
CA LEU A 441 -5.12 -27.04 -19.25
C LEU A 441 -3.84 -27.76 -19.67
N SER A 442 -2.97 -28.12 -18.72
CA SER A 442 -1.75 -28.89 -19.00
C SER A 442 -2.01 -30.27 -19.61
N LYS A 443 -3.21 -30.83 -19.39
CA LYS A 443 -3.66 -32.10 -19.95
C LYS A 443 -4.37 -31.95 -21.30
N GLY A 444 -4.53 -30.74 -21.82
CA GLY A 444 -5.23 -30.51 -23.07
C GLY A 444 -6.76 -30.54 -22.96
N GLU A 445 -7.34 -30.43 -21.75
CA GLU A 445 -8.79 -30.59 -21.56
C GLU A 445 -9.65 -29.53 -22.27
N LEU A 446 -9.06 -28.39 -22.63
CA LEU A 446 -9.71 -27.35 -23.44
C LEU A 446 -9.17 -27.28 -24.87
N SER A 447 -8.23 -28.15 -25.24
CA SER A 447 -7.61 -28.15 -26.56
C SER A 447 -8.65 -28.47 -27.65
N GLY A 448 -8.66 -27.66 -28.70
CA GLY A 448 -9.61 -27.81 -29.82
C GLY A 448 -11.05 -27.35 -29.52
N LYS A 449 -11.35 -26.90 -28.29
CA LYS A 449 -12.65 -26.27 -27.99
C LYS A 449 -12.70 -24.84 -28.52
N LEU A 450 -13.89 -24.40 -28.94
CA LEU A 450 -14.13 -23.02 -29.33
C LEU A 450 -13.83 -22.08 -28.15
N ILE A 451 -13.35 -20.87 -28.45
CA ILE A 451 -12.99 -19.88 -27.42
C ILE A 451 -14.17 -19.57 -26.50
N ASP A 452 -15.38 -19.44 -27.04
CA ASP A 452 -16.57 -19.15 -26.25
C ASP A 452 -16.92 -20.29 -25.28
N ASP A 453 -16.72 -21.55 -25.67
CA ASP A 453 -16.91 -22.69 -24.79
C ASP A 453 -15.89 -22.70 -23.64
N GLN A 454 -14.62 -22.36 -23.95
CA GLN A 454 -13.58 -22.21 -22.93
C GLN A 454 -13.91 -21.07 -21.96
N ILE A 455 -14.38 -19.93 -22.48
CA ILE A 455 -14.81 -18.78 -21.67
C ILE A 455 -15.97 -19.15 -20.75
N SER A 456 -16.98 -19.85 -21.26
CA SER A 456 -18.14 -20.30 -20.49
C SER A 456 -17.69 -21.19 -19.32
N TYR A 457 -16.85 -22.18 -19.61
CA TYR A 457 -16.26 -23.06 -18.60
C TYR A 457 -15.45 -22.29 -17.53
N LEU A 458 -14.58 -21.37 -17.94
CA LEU A 458 -13.76 -20.58 -17.03
C LEU A 458 -14.60 -19.60 -16.19
N LYS A 459 -15.70 -19.09 -16.74
CA LYS A 459 -16.65 -18.23 -16.03
C LYS A 459 -17.34 -18.99 -14.90
N ASP A 460 -17.79 -20.22 -15.16
CA ASP A 460 -18.44 -21.05 -14.16
C ASP A 460 -17.47 -21.40 -13.02
N ILE A 461 -16.24 -21.82 -13.35
CA ILE A 461 -15.20 -22.04 -12.33
C ILE A 461 -14.87 -20.75 -11.56
N GLY A 462 -14.76 -19.63 -12.28
CA GLY A 462 -14.51 -18.33 -11.67
C GLY A 462 -15.55 -17.93 -10.63
N LYS A 463 -16.83 -18.30 -10.86
CA LYS A 463 -17.94 -18.05 -9.95
C LYS A 463 -17.93 -19.04 -8.77
N GLU A 464 -17.76 -20.32 -9.03
CA GLU A 464 -17.87 -21.38 -8.02
C GLU A 464 -16.66 -21.46 -7.09
N VAL A 465 -15.46 -21.40 -7.65
CA VAL A 465 -14.20 -21.64 -6.91
C VAL A 465 -13.59 -20.33 -6.42
N PHE A 466 -13.72 -19.25 -7.19
CA PHE A 466 -13.06 -17.98 -6.93
C PHE A 466 -14.04 -16.82 -6.67
N GLY A 467 -15.33 -17.12 -6.48
CA GLY A 467 -16.34 -16.11 -6.14
C GLY A 467 -16.16 -15.51 -4.74
N GLU A 468 -16.93 -14.46 -4.44
CA GLU A 468 -16.89 -13.76 -3.14
C GLU A 468 -17.18 -14.69 -1.96
N HIS A 469 -18.12 -15.61 -2.16
CA HIS A 469 -18.55 -16.63 -1.19
C HIS A 469 -17.85 -17.98 -1.36
N SER A 470 -16.73 -18.01 -2.09
CA SER A 470 -15.92 -19.23 -2.24
C SER A 470 -15.40 -19.77 -0.91
N GLN A 471 -15.01 -21.05 -0.94
CA GLN A 471 -14.43 -21.76 0.20
C GLN A 471 -13.03 -21.24 0.59
N SER A 472 -12.39 -20.42 -0.25
CA SER A 472 -11.11 -19.82 0.10
C SER A 472 -11.30 -18.95 1.36
N PRO A 473 -10.50 -19.18 2.42
CA PRO A 473 -10.69 -18.49 3.68
C PRO A 473 -10.26 -17.02 3.56
N ILE A 474 -10.84 -16.17 4.42
CA ILE A 474 -10.45 -14.77 4.51
C ILE A 474 -9.09 -14.69 5.20
N TRP A 475 -8.15 -13.97 4.60
CA TRP A 475 -6.78 -13.83 5.10
C TRP A 475 -6.53 -12.45 5.70
N THR A 476 -7.10 -11.43 5.06
CA THR A 476 -7.04 -10.03 5.50
C THR A 476 -8.37 -9.33 5.31
N VAL A 477 -8.59 -8.29 6.11
CA VAL A 477 -9.76 -7.41 6.05
C VAL A 477 -9.27 -5.97 5.96
N HIS A 478 -9.38 -5.38 4.78
CA HIS A 478 -9.07 -3.97 4.55
C HIS A 478 -10.24 -3.11 5.02
N CYS A 479 -10.03 -2.32 6.07
CA CYS A 479 -11.05 -1.52 6.76
C CYS A 479 -11.00 -0.06 6.30
N ASN A 480 -11.47 0.21 5.09
CA ASN A 480 -11.18 1.45 4.38
C ASN A 480 -12.05 2.65 4.79
N TYR A 481 -13.37 2.48 4.99
CA TYR A 481 -14.26 3.61 5.27
C TYR A 481 -15.52 3.23 6.09
N PRO A 482 -15.65 3.73 7.35
CA PRO A 482 -14.65 4.49 8.10
C PRO A 482 -13.50 3.56 8.56
N LYS A 483 -12.28 4.11 8.64
CA LYS A 483 -11.14 3.40 9.23
C LYS A 483 -11.41 3.05 10.69
N LEU A 484 -10.71 2.06 11.23
CA LEU A 484 -10.77 1.63 12.63
C LEU A 484 -10.18 2.70 13.58
N ASP A 485 -10.82 3.86 13.62
CA ASP A 485 -10.42 5.06 14.35
C ASP A 485 -11.63 5.57 15.16
N PRO A 486 -11.56 5.53 16.50
CA PRO A 486 -12.69 5.94 17.32
C PRO A 486 -13.01 7.44 17.18
N LEU A 487 -12.07 8.28 16.76
CA LEU A 487 -12.35 9.70 16.50
C LEU A 487 -13.16 9.88 15.22
N ASP A 488 -12.82 9.15 14.16
CA ASP A 488 -13.59 9.15 12.90
C ASP A 488 -15.02 8.66 13.14
N TYR A 489 -15.21 7.70 14.04
CA TYR A 489 -16.52 7.20 14.41
C TYR A 489 -17.35 8.24 15.17
N ILE A 490 -16.81 8.85 16.23
CA ILE A 490 -17.52 9.85 17.04
C ILE A 490 -17.91 11.08 16.20
N LEU A 491 -17.08 11.46 15.22
CA LEU A 491 -17.32 12.60 14.34
C LEU A 491 -18.36 12.35 13.24
N LYS A 492 -18.92 11.14 13.11
CA LYS A 492 -19.91 10.79 12.09
C LYS A 492 -21.30 10.56 12.69
N PRO A 493 -22.19 11.57 12.68
CA PRO A 493 -23.54 11.46 13.25
C PRO A 493 -24.40 10.36 12.60
N SER A 494 -24.10 9.97 11.36
CA SER A 494 -24.81 8.89 10.67
C SER A 494 -24.63 7.53 11.36
N ILE A 495 -23.49 7.30 12.03
CA ILE A 495 -23.16 6.02 12.68
C ILE A 495 -22.96 6.11 14.18
N TYR A 496 -22.76 7.31 14.73
CA TYR A 496 -22.57 7.53 16.17
C TYR A 496 -23.88 7.82 16.90
N ASP A 497 -24.12 7.12 18.01
CA ASP A 497 -25.21 7.37 18.95
C ASP A 497 -24.67 8.16 20.15
N ALA A 498 -24.96 9.46 20.19
CA ALA A 498 -24.50 10.34 21.26
C ALA A 498 -25.18 10.08 22.60
N LYS A 499 -26.37 9.48 22.62
CA LYS A 499 -27.11 9.19 23.85
C LYS A 499 -26.52 7.97 24.55
N GLU A 500 -26.26 6.92 23.77
CA GLU A 500 -25.69 5.67 24.27
C GLU A 500 -24.14 5.69 24.29
N ASN A 501 -23.53 6.73 23.72
CA ASN A 501 -22.08 6.90 23.55
C ASN A 501 -21.42 5.65 22.96
N ARG A 502 -21.95 5.18 21.81
CA ARG A 502 -21.48 4.01 21.05
C ARG A 502 -21.88 4.12 19.58
N LEU A 503 -21.57 3.13 18.76
CA LEU A 503 -22.06 3.08 17.38
C LEU A 503 -23.53 2.63 17.34
N LYS A 504 -24.29 3.17 16.39
CA LYS A 504 -25.68 2.80 16.08
C LYS A 504 -25.81 1.39 15.50
N TYR A 505 -24.78 0.96 14.78
CA TYR A 505 -24.75 -0.28 14.02
C TYR A 505 -23.52 -1.12 14.37
N ARG A 506 -23.62 -2.41 14.10
CA ARG A 506 -22.49 -3.32 13.97
C ARG A 506 -21.94 -3.17 12.55
N LEU A 507 -20.87 -2.40 12.38
CA LEU A 507 -20.39 -1.95 11.07
C LEU A 507 -19.95 -3.08 10.15
N TYR A 508 -19.42 -4.18 10.71
CA TYR A 508 -18.91 -5.32 9.92
C TYR A 508 -19.95 -6.45 9.82
N GLY A 509 -21.21 -6.18 10.17
CA GLY A 509 -22.31 -7.12 10.03
C GLY A 509 -22.04 -8.42 10.77
N THR A 510 -22.12 -9.55 10.09
CA THR A 510 -21.91 -10.88 10.67
C THR A 510 -20.51 -11.44 10.40
N LEU A 511 -19.52 -10.59 10.11
CA LEU A 511 -18.17 -11.03 9.80
C LEU A 511 -17.54 -11.81 10.96
N LYS A 512 -17.28 -13.08 10.67
CA LYS A 512 -16.56 -14.03 11.50
C LYS A 512 -15.39 -14.62 10.72
N TYR A 513 -14.34 -14.99 11.43
CA TYR A 513 -13.22 -15.72 10.87
C TYR A 513 -12.76 -16.83 11.83
N THR A 514 -12.16 -17.87 11.26
CA THR A 514 -11.57 -18.95 12.04
C THR A 514 -10.15 -18.56 12.45
N ALA A 515 -9.84 -18.67 13.73
CA ALA A 515 -8.51 -18.48 14.29
C ALA A 515 -8.12 -19.70 15.13
N LEU A 516 -6.82 -19.88 15.38
CA LEU A 516 -6.34 -20.89 16.32
C LEU A 516 -6.22 -20.28 17.71
N ASN A 517 -6.82 -20.93 18.71
CA ASN A 517 -6.63 -20.57 20.11
C ASN A 517 -5.24 -21.02 20.62
N ARG A 518 -4.90 -20.68 21.87
CA ARG A 518 -3.60 -21.06 22.47
C ARG A 518 -3.36 -22.57 22.58
N ALA A 519 -4.43 -23.37 22.54
CA ALA A 519 -4.35 -24.83 22.54
C ALA A 519 -4.26 -25.41 21.11
N GLY A 520 -4.18 -24.55 20.08
CA GLY A 520 -4.14 -24.95 18.68
C GLY A 520 -5.49 -25.41 18.12
N GLN A 521 -6.59 -25.11 18.80
CA GLN A 521 -7.93 -25.47 18.34
C GLN A 521 -8.54 -24.32 17.54
N GLU A 522 -9.25 -24.67 16.47
CA GLU A 522 -10.02 -23.70 15.71
C GLU A 522 -11.16 -23.13 16.55
N VAL A 523 -11.25 -21.80 16.56
CA VAL A 523 -12.33 -21.04 17.19
C VAL A 523 -12.84 -20.00 16.21
N GLU A 524 -14.14 -19.77 16.27
CA GLU A 524 -14.78 -18.72 15.48
C GLU A 524 -14.70 -17.39 16.23
N VAL A 525 -14.17 -16.36 15.57
CA VAL A 525 -13.93 -15.04 16.16
C VAL A 525 -14.85 -14.01 15.50
N ASP A 526 -15.59 -13.27 16.32
CA ASP A 526 -16.34 -12.07 15.92
C ASP A 526 -15.34 -10.95 15.61
N PHE A 527 -15.22 -10.60 14.33
CA PHE A 527 -14.21 -9.65 13.87
C PHE A 527 -14.36 -8.28 14.54
N GLU A 528 -15.56 -7.71 14.53
CA GLU A 528 -15.77 -6.36 15.05
C GLU A 528 -15.52 -6.32 16.56
N LEU A 529 -16.08 -7.29 17.29
CA LEU A 529 -15.88 -7.37 18.73
C LEU A 529 -14.40 -7.51 19.10
N GLU A 530 -13.64 -8.31 18.36
CA GLU A 530 -12.21 -8.49 18.61
C GLU A 530 -11.42 -7.19 18.40
N GLN A 531 -11.73 -6.44 17.34
CA GLN A 531 -11.09 -5.14 17.10
C GLN A 531 -11.41 -4.13 18.20
N TRP A 532 -12.66 -4.08 18.67
CA TRP A 532 -13.04 -3.22 19.80
C TRP A 532 -12.41 -3.63 21.13
N LYS A 533 -12.26 -4.93 21.39
CA LYS A 533 -11.50 -5.43 22.56
C LYS A 533 -10.03 -5.04 22.49
N ASN A 534 -9.43 -5.08 21.30
CA ASN A 534 -8.07 -4.60 21.09
C ASN A 534 -7.97 -3.09 21.37
N MET A 535 -8.90 -2.28 20.85
CA MET A 535 -8.96 -0.84 21.16
C MET A 535 -9.11 -0.58 22.67
N GLU A 536 -9.99 -1.32 23.37
CA GLU A 536 -10.19 -1.20 24.81
C GLU A 536 -8.90 -1.51 25.57
N LYS A 537 -8.20 -2.59 25.19
CA LYS A 537 -6.92 -2.94 25.81
C LYS A 537 -5.88 -1.84 25.60
N ILE A 538 -5.78 -1.28 24.41
CA ILE A 538 -4.79 -0.25 24.08
C ILE A 538 -5.09 1.06 24.81
N ILE A 539 -6.33 1.55 24.72
CA ILE A 539 -6.74 2.88 25.21
C ILE A 539 -6.99 2.86 26.72
N CYS A 540 -7.75 1.88 27.23
CA CYS A 540 -8.20 1.88 28.62
C CYS A 540 -7.22 1.19 29.57
N LYS A 541 -6.70 0.03 29.19
CA LYS A 541 -5.92 -0.84 30.08
C LYS A 541 -4.44 -0.48 30.05
N ASN A 542 -3.85 -0.50 28.86
CA ASN A 542 -2.43 -0.21 28.66
C ASN A 542 -2.13 1.29 28.60
N LYS A 543 -3.14 2.12 28.29
CA LYS A 543 -3.04 3.59 28.18
C LYS A 543 -1.89 4.02 27.26
N ILE A 544 -1.77 3.35 26.12
CA ILE A 544 -0.73 3.69 25.13
C ILE A 544 -1.11 5.04 24.51
N SER A 545 -0.17 5.98 24.57
CA SER A 545 -0.37 7.34 24.11
C SER A 545 -0.11 7.46 22.61
N PHE A 546 -1.04 8.09 21.90
CA PHE A 546 -0.88 8.50 20.50
C PHE A 546 -1.29 9.97 20.39
N ILE A 547 -0.47 10.79 19.75
CA ILE A 547 -0.77 12.22 19.57
C ILE A 547 -2.09 12.43 18.86
N HIS A 548 -2.40 11.61 17.86
CA HIS A 548 -3.68 11.65 17.16
C HIS A 548 -4.88 11.53 18.11
N LEU A 549 -4.89 10.52 18.98
CA LEU A 549 -5.99 10.30 19.93
C LEU A 549 -6.05 11.38 21.04
N SER A 550 -4.90 11.96 21.41
CA SER A 550 -4.82 13.03 22.42
C SER A 550 -5.58 14.32 22.04
N LYS A 551 -5.93 14.48 20.76
CA LYS A 551 -6.72 15.61 20.27
C LYS A 551 -8.16 15.59 20.80
N PHE A 552 -8.66 14.42 21.20
CA PHE A 552 -10.00 14.26 21.73
C PHE A 552 -10.07 14.70 23.20
N LYS A 553 -10.98 15.62 23.50
CA LYS A 553 -11.14 16.20 24.85
C LYS A 553 -12.11 15.42 25.75
N GLY A 554 -12.81 14.43 25.21
CA GLY A 554 -13.76 13.60 25.94
C GLY A 554 -13.16 12.30 26.48
N ASN A 555 -14.01 11.45 27.07
CA ASN A 555 -13.61 10.15 27.59
C ASN A 555 -13.66 9.07 26.50
N LEU A 556 -12.56 8.93 25.74
CA LEU A 556 -12.47 7.93 24.67
C LEU A 556 -12.61 6.49 25.20
N CYS A 557 -12.12 6.24 26.42
CA CYS A 557 -12.20 4.92 27.03
C CYS A 557 -13.65 4.50 27.32
N GLU A 558 -14.51 5.43 27.72
CA GLU A 558 -15.92 5.16 27.94
C GLU A 558 -16.64 4.79 26.65
N PHE A 559 -16.42 5.54 25.56
CA PHE A 559 -16.97 5.21 24.23
C PHE A 559 -16.58 3.78 23.80
N VAL A 560 -15.30 3.44 23.92
CA VAL A 560 -14.78 2.11 23.56
C VAL A 560 -15.38 1.01 24.44
N LYS A 561 -15.50 1.23 25.75
CA LYS A 561 -16.11 0.25 26.66
C LYS A 561 -17.59 0.02 26.38
N ASN A 562 -18.35 1.09 26.14
CA ASN A 562 -19.77 1.00 25.81
C ASN A 562 -19.98 0.18 24.53
N GLN A 563 -19.12 0.38 23.52
CA GLN A 563 -19.18 -0.40 22.29
C GLN A 563 -18.84 -1.89 22.51
N VAL A 564 -17.79 -2.20 23.28
CA VAL A 564 -17.43 -3.60 23.63
C VAL A 564 -18.57 -4.27 24.40
N GLU A 565 -19.16 -3.60 25.38
CA GLU A 565 -20.27 -4.13 26.17
C GLU A 565 -21.50 -4.39 25.30
N TRP A 566 -21.85 -3.45 24.43
CA TRP A 566 -22.96 -3.60 23.50
C TRP A 566 -22.77 -4.78 22.54
N LEU A 567 -21.61 -4.89 21.89
CA LEU A 567 -21.30 -6.01 20.99
C LEU A 567 -21.27 -7.36 21.73
N SER A 568 -20.78 -7.39 22.98
CA SER A 568 -20.74 -8.62 23.79
C SER A 568 -22.14 -9.09 24.22
N LYS A 569 -23.06 -8.17 24.49
CA LYS A 569 -24.47 -8.49 24.80
C LYS A 569 -25.30 -8.83 23.55
N ASN A 570 -24.80 -8.47 22.37
CA ASN A 570 -25.44 -8.73 21.07
C ASN A 570 -24.50 -9.57 20.19
N PRO A 571 -24.23 -10.84 20.57
CA PRO A 571 -23.36 -11.71 19.78
C PRO A 571 -24.00 -12.01 18.44
N ILE A 572 -23.16 -12.20 17.42
CA ILE A 572 -23.61 -12.71 16.11
C ILE A 572 -24.14 -14.13 16.32
N MET A 573 -25.46 -14.30 16.19
CA MET A 573 -26.09 -15.61 16.28
C MET A 573 -25.53 -16.55 15.21
N SER A 574 -25.22 -17.79 15.59
CA SER A 574 -24.94 -18.86 14.64
C SER A 574 -26.23 -19.17 13.88
N ASN A 575 -26.18 -19.09 12.55
CA ASN A 575 -27.25 -19.57 11.68
C ASN A 575 -27.31 -21.10 11.69
#